data_AF-A0A1Y0H3Q4-F1
#
_entry.id   AF-A0A1Y0H3Q4-F1
#
_cell.length_a   1.000
_cell.length_b   1.000
_cell.length_c   1.000
_cell.angle_alpha   90.00
_cell.angle_beta   90.00
_cell.angle_gamma   90.00
#
_symmetry.space_group_name_H-M   'P 1'
#
loop_
_entity.id
_entity.type
_entity.pdbx_description
1 polymer ?
#
loop_
_entity_poly.entity_id
_entity_poly.type
_entity_poly.pdbx_seq_one_letter_code
_entity_poly.pdbx_strand_id
1 'polypeptide(L)'
;MQAVISTVKWAKAKVDGQVVAECGVGYILLVEGHAEDTPDIYELISERVIHMQLFYDFERHVSEGLWQLPPTDEPEILAAPYYSLRDPDWRFMGFKDRSEYEPHDRGISELVTILRAKGRRVSMVEFGTMVDLEFESTRTSAQIGIKPKKKAATDSKPKKSKDPQKHKTPPGRKGYLMLSDYREVRSSSPTRPKE
;
A
#
# COMPACT_ATOMS: atom_id res chain seq x y z
N MET A 1 5.13 -5.46 -0.22
CA MET A 1 3.74 -4.99 -0.15
C MET A 1 3.35 -4.43 -1.49
N GLN A 2 2.15 -4.77 -1.94
CA GLN A 2 1.48 -4.11 -3.03
C GLN A 2 0.10 -3.62 -2.56
N ALA A 3 -0.40 -2.58 -3.20
CA ALA A 3 -1.78 -2.15 -3.05
C ALA A 3 -2.33 -1.64 -4.37
N VAL A 4 -3.61 -1.92 -4.62
CA VAL A 4 -4.39 -1.26 -5.67
C VAL A 4 -5.32 -0.27 -4.98
N ILE A 5 -5.26 0.97 -5.45
CA ILE A 5 -6.08 2.07 -4.98
C ILE A 5 -7.07 2.39 -6.08
N SER A 6 -8.35 2.51 -5.74
CA SER A 6 -9.37 3.03 -6.66
C SER A 6 -10.14 4.14 -5.97
N THR A 7 -10.34 5.25 -6.67
CA THR A 7 -11.09 6.38 -6.18
C THR A 7 -12.59 6.12 -6.30
N VAL A 8 -13.33 6.44 -5.24
CA VAL A 8 -14.76 6.17 -5.14
C VAL A 8 -15.53 7.35 -4.57
N LYS A 9 -16.80 7.47 -4.94
CA LYS A 9 -17.75 8.34 -4.24
C LYS A 9 -18.29 7.69 -2.97
N TRP A 10 -18.38 6.36 -2.98
CA TRP A 10 -18.73 5.51 -1.85
C TRP A 10 -18.35 4.06 -2.18
N ALA A 11 -18.14 3.25 -1.15
CA ALA A 11 -17.95 1.81 -1.28
C ALA A 11 -18.48 1.06 -0.05
N LYS A 12 -18.97 -0.16 -0.26
CA LYS A 12 -19.49 -1.06 0.76
C LYS A 12 -18.99 -2.47 0.51
N ALA A 13 -18.57 -3.15 1.57
CA ALA A 13 -18.31 -4.58 1.58
C ALA A 13 -19.48 -5.28 2.29
N LYS A 14 -20.02 -6.32 1.66
CA LYS A 14 -21.15 -7.09 2.19
C LYS A 14 -20.80 -8.56 2.37
N VAL A 15 -21.36 -9.15 3.43
CA VAL A 15 -21.34 -10.59 3.70
C VAL A 15 -22.79 -11.03 3.86
N ASP A 16 -23.24 -11.96 3.02
CA ASP A 16 -24.63 -12.42 3.01
C ASP A 16 -25.65 -11.26 2.95
N GLY A 17 -25.33 -10.23 2.16
CA GLY A 17 -26.14 -9.02 2.00
C GLY A 17 -26.05 -7.98 3.13
N GLN A 18 -25.37 -8.28 4.24
CA GLN A 18 -25.16 -7.35 5.34
C GLN A 18 -23.88 -6.53 5.15
N VAL A 19 -23.95 -5.21 5.36
CA VAL A 19 -22.77 -4.34 5.27
C VAL A 19 -21.87 -4.57 6.48
N VAL A 20 -20.63 -4.99 6.23
CA VAL A 20 -19.61 -5.24 7.26
C VAL A 20 -18.55 -4.14 7.33
N ALA A 21 -18.36 -3.41 6.23
CA ALA A 21 -17.44 -2.28 6.14
C ALA A 21 -17.87 -1.33 5.02
N GLU A 22 -17.61 -0.04 5.16
CA GLU A 22 -17.97 0.98 4.16
C GLU A 22 -17.05 2.20 4.24
N CYS A 23 -17.02 2.97 3.15
CA CYS A 23 -16.42 4.29 3.09
C CYS A 23 -17.27 5.23 2.24
N GLY A 24 -17.18 6.53 2.54
CA GLY A 24 -17.74 7.60 1.72
C GLY A 24 -16.83 7.94 0.53
N VAL A 25 -16.73 9.23 0.24
CA VAL A 25 -15.79 9.73 -0.78
C VAL A 25 -14.37 9.44 -0.33
N GLY A 26 -13.61 8.73 -1.16
CA GLY A 26 -12.31 8.24 -0.74
C GLY A 26 -11.75 7.12 -1.60
N TYR A 27 -11.17 6.12 -0.95
CA TYR A 27 -10.50 5.00 -1.62
C TYR A 27 -11.08 3.64 -1.24
N ILE A 28 -11.17 2.75 -2.23
CA ILE A 28 -11.01 1.32 -2.01
C ILE A 28 -9.51 1.03 -2.06
N LEU A 29 -9.01 0.38 -1.01
CA LEU A 29 -7.62 0.00 -0.85
C LEU A 29 -7.51 -1.53 -0.76
N LEU A 30 -7.12 -2.15 -1.87
CA LEU A 30 -6.91 -3.58 -1.98
C LEU A 30 -5.44 -3.89 -1.68
N VAL A 31 -5.15 -4.60 -0.59
CA VAL A 31 -3.78 -4.74 -0.07
C VAL A 31 -3.28 -6.18 -0.17
N GLU A 32 -2.06 -6.32 -0.67
CA GLU A 32 -1.30 -7.56 -0.66
C GLU A 32 -0.03 -7.37 0.20
N GLY A 33 -0.04 -7.94 1.40
CA GLY A 33 1.15 -8.04 2.25
C GLY A 33 2.07 -9.19 1.82
N HIS A 34 3.36 -9.06 2.11
CA HIS A 34 4.38 -10.07 1.81
C HIS A 34 5.15 -10.45 3.07
N ALA A 35 5.68 -11.69 3.12
CA ALA A 35 6.41 -12.20 4.28
C ALA A 35 7.63 -11.34 4.64
N GLU A 36 8.29 -10.82 3.61
CA GLU A 36 9.47 -9.95 3.70
C GLU A 36 9.14 -8.47 3.96
N ASP A 37 7.87 -8.11 4.12
CA ASP A 37 7.51 -6.73 4.40
C ASP A 37 7.96 -6.30 5.79
N THR A 38 8.46 -5.07 5.85
CA THR A 38 9.00 -4.44 7.06
C THR A 38 8.15 -3.25 7.47
N PRO A 39 8.25 -2.78 8.74
CA PRO A 39 7.58 -1.56 9.18
C PRO A 39 7.83 -0.35 8.27
N ASP A 40 9.07 -0.19 7.78
CA ASP A 40 9.42 0.90 6.85
C ASP A 40 8.65 0.83 5.52
N ILE A 41 8.34 -0.39 5.04
CA ILE A 41 7.53 -0.59 3.85
C ILE A 41 6.08 -0.15 4.11
N TYR A 42 5.51 -0.50 5.25
CA TYR A 42 4.15 -0.09 5.63
C TYR A 42 4.04 1.43 5.75
N GLU A 43 5.04 2.05 6.37
CA GLU A 43 5.14 3.50 6.50
C GLU A 43 5.18 4.17 5.11
N LEU A 44 6.03 3.68 4.21
CA LEU A 44 6.16 4.24 2.86
C LEU A 44 4.91 4.01 1.99
N ILE A 45 4.24 2.86 2.11
CA ILE A 45 2.94 2.64 1.44
C ILE A 45 1.89 3.61 1.99
N SER A 46 1.81 3.78 3.32
CA SER A 46 0.83 4.68 3.94
C SER A 46 1.01 6.13 3.47
N GLU A 47 2.26 6.59 3.37
CA GLU A 47 2.59 7.92 2.84
C GLU A 47 2.13 8.07 1.40
N ARG A 48 2.34 7.05 0.57
CA ARG A 48 1.88 7.05 -0.82
C ARG A 48 0.35 7.05 -0.90
N VAL A 49 -0.34 6.23 -0.12
CA VAL A 49 -1.81 6.21 -0.08
C VAL A 49 -2.34 7.61 0.24
N ILE A 50 -1.83 8.24 1.29
CA ILE A 50 -2.32 9.56 1.75
C ILE A 50 -2.06 10.66 0.71
N HIS A 51 -0.85 10.71 0.14
CA HIS A 51 -0.40 11.84 -0.67
C HIS A 51 -0.57 11.65 -2.19
N MET A 52 -1.04 10.49 -2.65
CA MET A 52 -1.24 10.27 -4.07
C MET A 52 -2.38 11.15 -4.61
N GLN A 53 -2.07 11.93 -5.64
CA GLN A 53 -2.99 12.89 -6.24
C GLN A 53 -3.94 12.22 -7.24
N LEU A 54 -4.96 11.51 -6.74
CA LEU A 54 -5.92 10.76 -7.57
C LEU A 54 -7.28 11.44 -7.71
N PHE A 55 -7.60 12.43 -6.87
CA PHE A 55 -8.85 13.18 -6.97
C PHE A 55 -8.65 14.38 -7.90
N TYR A 56 -9.41 14.46 -8.99
CA TYR A 56 -9.34 15.61 -9.88
C TYR A 56 -10.42 16.62 -9.52
N ASP A 57 -9.99 17.83 -9.13
CA ASP A 57 -10.88 18.97 -8.95
C ASP A 57 -11.07 19.66 -10.32
N PHE A 58 -12.29 19.57 -10.86
CA PHE A 58 -12.63 20.15 -12.15
C PHE A 58 -12.74 21.67 -12.13
N GLU A 59 -13.06 22.29 -10.99
CA GLU A 59 -13.18 23.74 -10.88
C GLU A 59 -11.80 24.40 -10.82
N ARG A 60 -10.88 23.79 -10.08
CA ARG A 60 -9.52 24.30 -9.88
C ARG A 60 -8.52 23.73 -10.89
N HIS A 61 -8.90 22.74 -11.68
CA HIS A 61 -8.06 22.00 -12.61
C HIS A 61 -6.77 21.43 -11.98
N VAL A 62 -6.87 20.97 -10.73
CA VAL A 62 -5.74 20.38 -9.98
C VAL A 62 -6.05 18.96 -9.54
N SER A 63 -5.00 18.15 -9.38
CA SER A 63 -5.12 16.83 -8.75
C SER A 63 -4.75 16.92 -7.27
N GLU A 64 -5.59 16.38 -6.42
CA GLU A 64 -5.49 16.43 -4.97
C GLU A 64 -5.32 15.03 -4.38
N GLY A 65 -4.57 14.97 -3.28
CA GLY A 65 -4.43 13.75 -2.49
C GLY A 65 -5.53 13.58 -1.45
N LEU A 66 -5.61 12.38 -0.88
CA LEU A 66 -6.60 12.07 0.16
C LEU A 66 -6.52 13.03 1.35
N TRP A 67 -5.32 13.45 1.72
CA TRP A 67 -5.10 14.40 2.82
C TRP A 67 -5.74 15.79 2.61
N GLN A 68 -6.08 16.14 1.37
CA GLN A 68 -6.67 17.43 1.00
C GLN A 68 -8.20 17.39 0.99
N LEU A 69 -8.80 16.20 1.04
CA LEU A 69 -10.25 16.09 1.06
C LEU A 69 -10.83 16.74 2.32
N PRO A 70 -12.03 17.33 2.23
CA PRO A 70 -12.70 17.87 3.41
C PRO A 70 -12.94 16.75 4.42
N PRO A 71 -12.84 17.03 5.74
CA PRO A 71 -13.12 16.04 6.76
C PRO A 71 -14.59 15.60 6.68
N THR A 72 -14.82 14.31 6.86
CA THR A 72 -16.17 13.72 6.91
C THR A 72 -16.31 12.83 8.14
N ASP A 73 -17.56 12.53 8.50
CA ASP A 73 -17.85 11.57 9.58
C ASP A 73 -17.76 10.12 9.13
N GLU A 74 -17.80 9.88 7.83
CA GLU A 74 -17.66 8.56 7.23
C GLU A 74 -16.17 8.15 7.12
N PRO A 75 -15.87 6.84 7.08
CA PRO A 75 -14.53 6.40 6.71
C PRO A 75 -14.15 6.89 5.30
N GLU A 76 -12.90 7.29 5.13
CA GLU A 76 -12.33 7.73 3.85
C GLU A 76 -11.70 6.57 3.07
N ILE A 77 -11.43 5.44 3.74
CA ILE A 77 -10.78 4.29 3.14
C ILE A 77 -11.54 3.02 3.52
N LEU A 78 -11.93 2.24 2.52
CA LEU A 78 -12.33 0.84 2.68
C LEU A 78 -11.14 -0.06 2.31
N ALA A 79 -10.48 -0.62 3.32
CA ALA A 79 -9.34 -1.52 3.15
C ALA A 79 -9.79 -2.98 3.12
N ALA A 80 -9.36 -3.73 2.12
CA ALA A 80 -9.65 -5.16 2.01
C ALA A 80 -8.40 -5.95 1.61
N PRO A 81 -8.20 -7.16 2.14
CA PRO A 81 -7.12 -8.02 1.69
C PRO A 81 -7.36 -8.43 0.23
N TYR A 82 -6.31 -8.38 -0.59
CA TYR A 82 -6.40 -8.75 -1.99
C TYR A 82 -5.24 -9.66 -2.39
N TYR A 83 -5.59 -10.92 -2.56
CA TYR A 83 -4.67 -12.03 -2.68
C TYR A 83 -4.26 -12.37 -4.12
N SER A 84 -4.92 -11.73 -5.09
CA SER A 84 -4.82 -12.09 -6.51
C SER A 84 -3.72 -11.34 -7.28
N LEU A 85 -2.99 -10.42 -6.65
CA LEU A 85 -1.93 -9.64 -7.33
C LEU A 85 -0.66 -10.45 -7.63
N ARG A 86 -0.48 -11.60 -6.99
CA ARG A 86 0.80 -12.32 -7.01
C ARG A 86 1.00 -13.29 -8.16
N ASP A 87 -0.09 -13.87 -8.69
CA ASP A 87 0.04 -15.04 -9.56
C ASP A 87 -0.25 -14.70 -11.05
N PRO A 88 0.80 -14.60 -11.89
CA PRO A 88 0.63 -14.43 -13.33
C PRO A 88 0.15 -15.71 -14.03
N ASP A 89 0.25 -16.87 -13.38
CA ASP A 89 -0.36 -18.12 -13.88
C ASP A 89 -1.82 -18.17 -13.45
N TRP A 90 -2.67 -17.47 -14.20
CA TRP A 90 -4.14 -17.41 -14.13
C TRP A 90 -4.87 -18.78 -14.01
N ARG A 91 -4.15 -19.89 -14.15
CA ARG A 91 -4.67 -21.26 -14.14
C ARG A 91 -4.92 -21.82 -12.73
N PHE A 92 -4.31 -21.25 -11.69
CA PHE A 92 -4.58 -21.62 -10.29
C PHE A 92 -4.54 -20.38 -9.40
N MET A 93 -5.64 -19.62 -9.39
CA MET A 93 -5.81 -18.55 -8.40
C MET A 93 -6.26 -19.16 -7.07
N GLY A 94 -5.31 -19.46 -6.20
CA GLY A 94 -5.60 -19.90 -4.84
C GLY A 94 -4.33 -20.17 -4.05
N PHE A 95 -4.31 -19.72 -2.80
CA PHE A 95 -3.32 -20.21 -1.86
C PHE A 95 -3.61 -21.66 -1.49
N LYS A 96 -2.57 -22.43 -1.25
CA LYS A 96 -2.68 -23.85 -0.89
C LYS A 96 -2.76 -24.06 0.61
N ASP A 97 -2.29 -23.10 1.41
CA ASP A 97 -2.21 -23.19 2.86
C ASP A 97 -2.58 -21.86 3.52
N ARG A 98 -3.20 -21.92 4.71
CA ARG A 98 -3.48 -20.79 5.60
C ARG A 98 -2.21 -20.02 5.96
N SER A 99 -1.06 -20.68 6.07
CA SER A 99 0.23 -20.01 6.34
C SER A 99 0.63 -19.02 5.25
N GLU A 100 0.09 -19.17 4.04
CA GLU A 100 0.34 -18.24 2.93
C GLU A 100 -0.44 -16.93 3.10
N TYR A 101 -1.46 -16.88 3.98
CA TYR A 101 -2.29 -15.70 4.25
C TYR A 101 -1.74 -14.81 5.38
N GLU A 102 -1.03 -15.39 6.37
CA GLU A 102 -0.57 -14.65 7.55
C GLU A 102 0.23 -13.38 7.20
N PRO A 103 1.14 -13.39 6.19
CA PRO A 103 1.83 -12.17 5.81
C PRO A 103 0.93 -11.06 5.27
N HIS A 104 -0.17 -11.44 4.61
CA HIS A 104 -1.13 -10.50 4.03
C HIS A 104 -1.95 -9.85 5.15
N ASP A 105 -2.49 -10.66 6.06
CA ASP A 105 -3.31 -10.20 7.18
C ASP A 105 -2.52 -9.29 8.12
N ARG A 106 -1.25 -9.64 8.39
CA ARG A 106 -0.33 -8.76 9.12
C ARG A 106 -0.09 -7.46 8.35
N GLY A 107 0.22 -7.54 7.06
CA GLY A 107 0.57 -6.36 6.26
C GLY A 107 -0.54 -5.32 6.20
N ILE A 108 -1.77 -5.73 5.90
CA ILE A 108 -2.93 -4.82 5.89
C ILE A 108 -3.28 -4.31 7.29
N SER A 109 -3.19 -5.14 8.33
CA SER A 109 -3.45 -4.70 9.72
C SER A 109 -2.49 -3.59 10.15
N GLU A 110 -1.19 -3.76 9.86
CA GLU A 110 -0.16 -2.77 10.16
C GLU A 110 -0.38 -1.49 9.36
N LEU A 111 -0.67 -1.60 8.06
CA LEU A 111 -0.95 -0.45 7.21
C LEU A 111 -2.17 0.35 7.70
N VAL A 112 -3.27 -0.33 8.04
CA VAL A 112 -4.49 0.30 8.59
C VAL A 112 -4.19 0.99 9.92
N THR A 113 -3.37 0.37 10.78
CA THR A 113 -2.96 0.97 12.05
C THR A 113 -2.19 2.27 11.83
N ILE A 114 -1.23 2.29 10.89
CA ILE A 114 -0.46 3.49 10.55
C ILE A 114 -1.36 4.58 9.94
N LEU A 115 -2.26 4.22 9.02
CA LEU A 115 -3.19 5.18 8.40
C LEU A 115 -4.09 5.85 9.45
N ARG A 116 -4.62 5.06 10.40
CA ARG A 116 -5.41 5.57 11.52
C ARG A 116 -4.59 6.46 12.45
N ALA A 117 -3.34 6.08 12.75
CA ALA A 117 -2.42 6.90 13.54
C ALA A 117 -2.10 8.25 12.86
N LYS A 118 -2.19 8.33 11.52
CA LYS A 118 -2.08 9.56 10.72
C LYS A 118 -3.40 10.34 10.59
N GLY A 119 -4.39 9.99 11.40
CA GLY A 119 -5.68 10.67 11.47
C GLY A 119 -6.64 10.36 10.32
N ARG A 120 -6.37 9.31 9.52
CA ARG A 120 -7.31 8.86 8.48
C ARG A 120 -8.37 7.94 9.08
N ARG A 121 -9.61 8.07 8.64
CA ARG A 121 -10.68 7.14 9.02
C ARG A 121 -10.69 5.96 8.06
N VAL A 122 -10.43 4.76 8.58
CA VAL A 122 -10.32 3.54 7.76
C VAL A 122 -11.27 2.48 8.26
N SER A 123 -12.14 2.02 7.38
CA SER A 123 -12.95 0.81 7.54
C SER A 123 -12.22 -0.36 6.92
N MET A 124 -12.29 -1.54 7.52
CA MET A 124 -11.53 -2.71 7.08
C MET A 124 -12.40 -3.96 7.05
N VAL A 125 -12.26 -4.75 5.99
CA VAL A 125 -12.90 -6.06 5.85
C VAL A 125 -12.16 -7.09 6.71
N GLU A 126 -12.91 -7.96 7.39
CA GLU A 126 -12.33 -9.07 8.17
C GLU A 126 -11.64 -10.12 7.29
N PHE A 127 -10.56 -10.71 7.80
CA PHE A 127 -9.76 -11.71 7.08
C PHE A 127 -10.53 -13.00 6.81
N GLY A 128 -10.20 -13.66 5.71
CA GLY A 128 -10.77 -14.97 5.35
C GLY A 128 -12.25 -14.95 4.97
N THR A 129 -12.86 -13.76 4.86
CA THR A 129 -14.28 -13.61 4.53
C THR A 129 -14.43 -13.26 3.05
N MET A 130 -15.29 -14.02 2.35
CA MET A 130 -15.70 -13.65 0.99
C MET A 130 -16.67 -12.47 1.09
N VAL A 131 -16.38 -11.40 0.36
CA VAL A 131 -17.20 -10.18 0.38
C VAL A 131 -17.67 -9.79 -1.00
N ASP A 132 -18.90 -9.32 -1.08
CA ASP A 132 -19.40 -8.60 -2.23
C ASP A 132 -19.02 -7.12 -2.09
N LEU A 133 -18.22 -6.61 -3.01
CA LEU A 133 -17.85 -5.19 -3.07
C LEU A 133 -18.82 -4.44 -3.99
N GLU A 134 -19.54 -3.48 -3.43
CA GLU A 134 -20.42 -2.56 -4.15
C GLU A 134 -19.86 -1.14 -4.02
N PHE A 135 -19.68 -0.43 -5.14
CA PHE A 135 -19.09 0.92 -5.11
C PHE A 135 -19.41 1.73 -6.36
N GLU A 136 -19.24 3.05 -6.24
CA GLU A 136 -19.28 3.98 -7.38
C GLU A 136 -17.89 4.59 -7.59
N SER A 137 -17.22 4.21 -8.68
CA SER A 137 -15.87 4.72 -9.00
C SER A 137 -15.90 6.13 -9.59
N THR A 138 -14.91 6.95 -9.22
CA THR A 138 -14.64 8.24 -9.87
C THR A 138 -13.64 8.15 -11.03
N ARG A 139 -13.36 6.93 -11.52
CA ARG A 139 -12.60 6.56 -12.74
C ARG A 139 -11.08 6.49 -12.62
N THR A 140 -10.49 6.80 -11.47
CA THR A 140 -9.03 6.72 -11.28
C THR A 140 -8.65 5.52 -10.43
N SER A 141 -7.69 4.73 -10.92
CA SER A 141 -7.08 3.65 -10.15
C SER A 141 -5.57 3.67 -10.32
N ALA A 142 -4.84 3.30 -9.26
CA ALA A 142 -3.39 3.20 -9.28
C ALA A 142 -2.94 1.93 -8.56
N GLN A 143 -1.88 1.31 -9.05
CA GLN A 143 -1.19 0.23 -8.34
C GLN A 143 0.11 0.78 -7.74
N ILE A 144 0.29 0.58 -6.44
CA ILE A 144 1.53 0.86 -5.74
C ILE A 144 2.20 -0.43 -5.31
N GLY A 145 3.50 -0.53 -5.56
CA GLY A 145 4.31 -1.64 -5.12
C GLY A 145 5.63 -1.15 -4.56
N ILE A 146 6.06 -1.75 -3.45
CA ILE A 146 7.41 -1.59 -2.92
C ILE A 146 8.05 -2.97 -2.86
N LYS A 147 9.13 -3.12 -3.62
CA LYS A 147 9.97 -4.31 -3.54
C LYS A 147 11.02 -4.10 -2.45
N PRO A 148 11.21 -5.05 -1.52
CA PRO A 148 12.33 -5.00 -0.62
C PRO A 148 13.63 -4.91 -1.45
N LYS A 149 14.52 -3.98 -1.11
CA LYS A 149 15.89 -4.07 -1.63
C LYS A 149 16.46 -5.37 -1.06
N LYS A 150 16.75 -6.35 -1.91
CA LYS A 150 17.61 -7.49 -1.51
C LYS A 150 18.84 -6.87 -0.88
N LYS A 151 19.09 -7.15 0.41
CA LYS A 151 20.37 -6.82 1.02
C LYS A 151 21.42 -7.42 0.09
N ALA A 152 22.23 -6.58 -0.53
CA ALA A 152 23.40 -7.06 -1.23
C ALA A 152 24.11 -7.95 -0.23
N ALA A 153 24.27 -9.23 -0.56
CA ALA A 153 25.09 -10.13 0.25
C ALA A 153 26.43 -9.42 0.37
N THR A 154 26.72 -8.89 1.56
CA THR A 154 28.01 -8.32 1.86
C THR A 154 28.98 -9.48 1.74
N ASP A 155 29.66 -9.55 0.59
CA ASP A 155 30.92 -10.25 0.41
C ASP A 155 31.89 -9.66 1.45
N SER A 156 31.76 -10.16 2.67
CA SER A 156 32.68 -9.96 3.77
C SER A 156 33.88 -10.86 3.52
N LYS A 157 34.58 -10.62 2.41
CA LYS A 157 36.01 -10.94 2.35
C LYS A 157 36.70 -9.98 3.32
N PRO A 158 37.38 -10.48 4.36
CA PRO A 158 38.11 -9.61 5.28
C PRO A 158 39.25 -8.94 4.50
N LYS A 159 39.12 -7.64 4.22
CA LYS A 159 40.27 -6.82 3.84
C LYS A 159 41.19 -6.78 5.06
N LYS A 160 42.38 -7.39 4.94
CA LYS A 160 43.49 -7.22 5.88
C LYS A 160 43.67 -5.73 6.18
N SER A 161 43.42 -5.33 7.42
CA SER A 161 43.65 -3.98 7.91
C SER A 161 45.16 -3.71 7.98
N LYS A 162 45.59 -2.59 7.39
CA LYS A 162 46.79 -1.87 7.85
C LYS A 162 46.31 -0.63 8.61
N ASP A 163 46.57 -0.69 9.92
CA ASP A 163 46.64 0.33 10.96
C ASP A 163 45.55 1.40 11.18
N PRO A 164 45.32 1.80 12.46
CA PRO A 164 44.19 2.61 12.87
C PRO A 164 44.55 4.10 12.97
N GLN A 165 43.79 4.96 12.29
CA GLN A 165 43.64 6.34 12.71
C GLN A 165 42.21 6.57 13.22
N LYS A 166 42.16 6.89 14.52
CA LYS A 166 40.99 7.26 15.29
C LYS A 166 40.28 8.46 14.66
N HIS A 167 39.03 8.28 14.24
CA HIS A 167 38.05 9.36 14.25
C HIS A 167 36.87 8.94 15.12
N LYS A 168 36.70 9.65 16.24
CA LYS A 168 35.51 9.57 17.09
C LYS A 168 34.34 10.23 16.34
N THR A 169 33.28 9.48 16.08
CA THR A 169 31.98 10.03 15.67
C THR A 169 31.07 10.11 16.89
N PRO A 170 30.29 11.20 17.09
CA PRO A 170 29.39 11.30 18.24
C PRO A 170 28.18 10.36 18.09
N PRO A 171 27.59 9.89 19.21
CA PRO A 171 26.43 9.03 19.16
C PRO A 171 25.16 9.86 18.93
N GLY A 172 24.27 9.39 18.06
CA GLY A 172 22.91 9.92 17.95
C GLY A 172 22.58 10.62 16.65
N ARG A 173 22.40 9.85 15.57
CA ARG A 173 21.40 10.17 14.54
C ARG A 173 20.79 8.85 14.09
N LYS A 174 19.51 8.65 14.44
CA LYS A 174 18.64 7.67 13.78
C LYS A 174 18.65 8.03 12.30
N GLY A 175 19.26 7.18 11.47
CA GLY A 175 19.29 7.38 10.03
C GLY A 175 17.89 7.18 9.48
N TYR A 176 17.24 8.27 9.08
CA TYR A 176 16.14 8.19 8.13
C TYR A 176 16.73 7.71 6.79
N LEU A 177 16.24 6.57 6.28
CA LEU A 177 16.51 6.16 4.89
C LEU A 177 15.90 7.21 3.96
N MET A 178 16.70 7.73 3.04
CA MET A 178 16.26 8.72 2.07
C MET A 178 15.42 8.06 0.97
N LEU A 179 14.40 8.77 0.46
CA LEU A 179 13.49 8.33 -0.62
C LEU A 179 14.21 7.79 -1.88
N SER A 180 15.46 8.17 -2.09
CA SER A 180 16.35 7.65 -3.15
C SER A 180 16.63 6.15 -3.03
N ASP A 181 16.29 5.52 -1.91
CA ASP A 181 16.57 4.12 -1.65
C ASP A 181 15.53 3.12 -2.17
N TYR A 182 14.51 3.55 -2.92
CA TYR A 182 13.50 2.64 -3.47
C TYR A 182 13.37 2.79 -4.99
N ARG A 183 13.19 1.66 -5.69
CA ARG A 183 12.94 1.65 -7.14
C ARG A 183 11.43 1.67 -7.36
N GLU A 184 10.92 2.74 -7.99
CA GLU A 184 9.53 2.79 -8.46
C GLU A 184 9.26 1.69 -9.47
N VAL A 185 8.17 0.95 -9.29
CA VAL A 185 7.58 0.16 -10.37
C VAL A 185 6.51 1.04 -11.00
N ARG A 186 6.85 1.73 -12.09
CA ARG A 186 5.84 2.42 -12.90
C ARG A 186 5.15 1.38 -13.78
N SER A 187 3.83 1.25 -13.65
CA SER A 187 3.02 0.55 -14.65
C SER A 187 3.03 1.37 -15.93
N SER A 188 3.58 0.81 -17.02
CA SER A 188 3.44 1.39 -18.34
C SER A 188 1.96 1.32 -18.75
N SER A 189 1.31 2.46 -18.93
CA SER A 189 0.03 2.52 -19.63
C SER A 189 0.19 1.93 -21.03
N PRO A 190 -0.78 1.16 -21.56
CA PRO A 190 -0.73 0.70 -22.94
C PRO A 190 -0.78 1.92 -23.86
N THR A 191 0.27 2.12 -24.66
CA THR A 191 0.24 3.06 -25.78
C THR A 191 -0.85 2.62 -26.76
N ARG A 192 -1.84 3.51 -26.94
CA ARG A 192 -2.89 3.38 -27.96
C ARG A 192 -2.24 3.16 -29.34
N PRO A 193 -2.64 2.16 -30.14
CA PRO A 193 -2.17 2.06 -31.52
C PRO A 193 -2.64 3.30 -32.27
N LYS A 194 -1.74 3.88 -33.06
CA LYS A 194 -2.07 4.97 -33.98
C LYS A 194 -2.93 4.40 -35.11
N GLU A 195 -4.10 5.00 -35.33
CA GLU A 195 -4.86 4.91 -36.58
C GLU A 195 -4.13 5.64 -37.71
#